data_AF-A0A9P7K961-F1
#
_entry.id   AF-A0A9P7K961-F1
#
_cell.length_a   1.000
_cell.length_b   1.000
_cell.length_c   1.000
_cell.angle_alpha   90.00
_cell.angle_beta   90.00
_cell.angle_gamma   90.00
#
_symmetry.space_group_name_H-M   'P 1'
#
loop_
_entity.id
_entity.type
_entity.pdbx_description
1 polymer ?
#
loop_
_entity_poly.entity_id
_entity_poly.type
_entity_poly.pdbx_seq_one_letter_code
_entity_poly.pdbx_strand_id
1 'polypeptide(L)'
;MVIQLLSFVTPHQPGSVQATAMTIEDAAVLAKLFSHLRTEDQISSFLWAFQDLRQPRCNSVIQKEVGIVWYMTMPEGEHQQMRDKTMRAKRDAGLGILQASDESEESPEWKEIKEVFAYDAEDEADNWWVEWGMLRERSRGVDVSLGIPIQVERTILN
;
A
#
# COMPACT_ATOMS: atom_id res chain seq x y z
N MET A 1 -12.10 19.28 -3.43
CA MET A 1 -11.17 18.14 -3.26
C MET A 1 -11.18 17.40 -4.57
N VAL A 2 -10.14 17.59 -5.40
CA VAL A 2 -10.09 16.97 -6.73
C VAL A 2 -9.70 15.51 -6.51
N ILE A 3 -10.51 14.57 -6.98
CA ILE A 3 -10.15 13.15 -7.03
C ILE A 3 -9.11 13.02 -8.15
N GLN A 4 -7.85 13.24 -7.82
CA GLN A 4 -6.73 12.92 -8.69
C GLN A 4 -6.17 11.58 -8.21
N LEU A 5 -6.17 10.57 -9.08
CA LEU A 5 -5.50 9.31 -8.82
C LEU A 5 -4.04 9.62 -8.44
N LEU A 6 -3.62 9.26 -7.22
CA LEU A 6 -2.34 9.68 -6.67
C LEU A 6 -1.16 9.16 -7.50
N SER A 7 -1.30 7.98 -8.13
CA SER A 7 -0.35 7.45 -9.10
C SER A 7 -0.12 8.34 -10.34
N PHE A 8 -1.07 9.21 -10.70
CA PHE A 8 -0.92 10.14 -11.83
C PHE A 8 -0.16 11.43 -11.46
N VAL A 9 -0.06 11.77 -10.16
CA VAL A 9 0.56 13.01 -9.67
C VAL A 9 1.99 12.79 -9.20
N THR A 10 2.36 11.55 -8.85
CA THR A 10 3.75 11.22 -8.54
C THR A 10 4.48 10.86 -9.84
N PRO A 11 5.38 11.70 -10.38
CA PRO A 11 6.18 11.33 -11.53
C PRO A 11 7.00 10.09 -11.19
N HIS A 12 6.65 8.97 -11.83
CA HIS A 12 7.43 7.75 -11.72
C HIS A 12 8.70 7.93 -12.54
N GLN A 13 9.83 7.47 -12.01
CA GLN A 13 11.09 7.53 -12.73
C GLN A 13 11.00 6.72 -14.03
N PRO A 14 11.57 7.18 -15.16
CA PRO A 14 11.65 6.38 -16.38
C PRO A 14 12.23 4.99 -16.08
N GLY A 15 11.53 3.93 -16.51
CA GLY A 15 11.91 2.55 -16.21
C GLY A 15 11.28 1.96 -14.95
N SER A 16 10.38 2.68 -14.27
CA SER A 16 9.63 2.11 -13.14
C SER A 16 8.76 0.94 -13.59
N VAL A 17 8.84 -0.18 -12.88
CA VAL A 17 8.06 -1.39 -13.16
C VAL A 17 6.71 -1.37 -12.43
N GLN A 18 6.58 -0.58 -11.37
CA GLN A 18 5.39 -0.54 -10.52
C GLN A 18 4.33 0.47 -10.97
N ALA A 19 4.63 1.36 -11.93
CA ALA A 19 3.71 2.45 -12.30
C ALA A 19 2.29 1.96 -12.65
N THR A 20 2.16 0.89 -13.43
CA THR A 20 0.84 0.32 -13.77
C THR A 20 0.18 -0.38 -12.58
N ALA A 21 0.96 -1.12 -11.78
CA ALA A 21 0.44 -1.79 -10.59
C ALA A 21 -0.13 -0.77 -9.59
N MET A 22 0.55 0.36 -9.38
CA MET A 22 0.11 1.44 -8.50
C MET A 22 -1.24 2.03 -8.91
N THR A 23 -1.51 2.16 -10.21
CA THR A 23 -2.81 2.63 -10.70
C THR A 23 -3.92 1.60 -10.46
N ILE A 24 -3.62 0.30 -10.60
CA ILE A 24 -4.57 -0.77 -10.30
C ILE A 24 -4.88 -0.80 -8.80
N GLU A 25 -3.87 -0.66 -7.95
CA GLU A 25 -4.04 -0.55 -6.50
C GLU A 25 -4.92 0.66 -6.13
N ASP A 26 -4.69 1.83 -6.74
CA ASP A 26 -5.54 3.02 -6.51
C ASP A 26 -7.01 2.73 -6.85
N ALA A 27 -7.26 2.06 -7.98
CA ALA A 27 -8.61 1.68 -8.39
C ALA A 27 -9.23 0.66 -7.43
N ALA A 28 -8.47 -0.33 -6.96
CA ALA A 28 -8.92 -1.34 -6.01
C ALA A 28 -9.31 -0.71 -4.66
N VAL A 29 -8.48 0.18 -4.09
CA VAL A 29 -8.81 0.88 -2.84
C VAL A 29 -10.09 1.69 -2.99
N LEU A 30 -10.23 2.47 -4.07
CA LEU A 30 -11.46 3.24 -4.30
C LEU A 30 -12.68 2.35 -4.48
N ALA A 31 -12.58 1.32 -5.31
CA ALA A 31 -13.68 0.38 -5.54
C ALA A 31 -14.13 -0.26 -4.22
N LYS A 32 -13.16 -0.66 -3.38
CA LYS A 32 -13.42 -1.31 -2.12
C LYS A 32 -14.04 -0.37 -1.09
N LEU A 33 -13.49 0.83 -0.88
CA LEU A 33 -14.07 1.84 0.02
C LEU A 33 -15.50 2.20 -0.41
N PHE A 34 -15.74 2.43 -1.71
CA PHE A 34 -17.06 2.79 -2.22
C PHE A 34 -18.05 1.62 -2.26
N SER A 35 -17.59 0.37 -2.15
CA SER A 35 -18.49 -0.77 -1.96
C SER A 35 -19.26 -0.71 -0.63
N HIS A 36 -18.73 0.03 0.35
CA HIS A 36 -19.35 0.29 1.65
C HIS A 36 -20.23 1.56 1.66
N LEU A 37 -20.33 2.27 0.53
CA LEU A 37 -21.09 3.51 0.43
C LEU A 37 -22.60 3.26 0.57
N ARG A 38 -23.22 3.91 1.55
CA ARG A 38 -24.67 3.90 1.76
C ARG A 38 -25.30 5.27 1.60
N THR A 39 -24.56 6.33 1.93
CA THR A 39 -25.04 7.72 1.87
C THR A 39 -23.96 8.66 1.34
N GLU A 40 -24.38 9.74 0.68
CA GLU A 40 -23.47 10.68 0.00
C GLU A 40 -22.50 11.37 0.98
N ASP A 41 -22.88 11.56 2.24
CA ASP A 41 -22.06 12.19 3.26
C ASP A 41 -20.87 11.33 3.74
N GLN A 42 -20.79 10.08 3.27
CA GLN A 42 -19.62 9.21 3.47
C GLN A 42 -18.52 9.43 2.42
N ILE A 43 -18.86 9.99 1.24
CA ILE A 43 -17.91 10.18 0.13
C ILE A 43 -16.68 10.95 0.59
N SER A 44 -16.87 12.06 1.30
CA SER A 44 -15.75 12.86 1.81
C SER A 44 -14.83 12.05 2.72
N SER A 45 -15.39 11.18 3.57
CA SER A 45 -14.60 10.32 4.47
C SER A 45 -13.80 9.27 3.70
N PHE A 46 -14.38 8.68 2.65
CA PHE A 46 -13.68 7.68 1.82
C PHE A 46 -12.58 8.29 0.98
N LEU A 47 -12.75 9.53 0.51
CA LEU A 47 -11.67 10.22 -0.19
C LEU A 47 -10.50 10.59 0.74
N TRP A 48 -10.78 10.90 2.01
CA TRP A 48 -9.73 11.04 3.02
C TRP A 48 -9.02 9.71 3.29
N ALA A 49 -9.78 8.62 3.47
CA ALA A 49 -9.24 7.27 3.63
C ALA A 49 -8.33 6.87 2.47
N PHE A 50 -8.77 7.12 1.23
CA PHE A 50 -7.98 6.87 0.04
C PHE A 50 -6.63 7.60 0.09
N GLN A 51 -6.63 8.90 0.43
CA GLN A 51 -5.39 9.66 0.56
C GLN A 51 -4.47 9.09 1.65
N ASP A 52 -5.04 8.76 2.82
CA ASP A 52 -4.33 8.26 3.98
C ASP A 52 -3.66 6.90 3.73
N LEU A 53 -4.35 6.00 3.02
CA LEU A 53 -3.83 4.69 2.63
C LEU A 53 -2.81 4.78 1.50
N ARG A 54 -3.12 5.55 0.45
CA ARG A 54 -2.34 5.52 -0.80
C ARG A 54 -1.10 6.39 -0.76
N GLN A 55 -1.10 7.52 -0.04
CA GLN A 55 0.05 8.42 -0.05
C GLN A 55 1.31 7.79 0.58
N PRO A 56 1.26 7.14 1.76
CA PRO A 56 2.42 6.45 2.32
C PRO A 56 2.89 5.30 1.42
N ARG A 57 1.95 4.55 0.84
CA ARG A 57 2.23 3.44 -0.08
C ARG A 57 2.95 3.92 -1.35
N CYS A 58 2.46 4.96 -2.01
CA CYS A 58 3.12 5.56 -3.17
C CYS A 58 4.53 6.04 -2.83
N ASN A 59 4.71 6.74 -1.71
CA ASN A 59 6.02 7.22 -1.28
C ASN A 59 7.00 6.06 -1.04
N SER A 60 6.55 4.98 -0.37
CA SER A 60 7.37 3.80 -0.12
C SER A 60 7.84 3.14 -1.42
N VAL A 61 6.92 2.93 -2.38
CA VAL A 61 7.26 2.31 -3.68
C VAL A 61 8.23 3.16 -4.47
N ILE A 62 8.03 4.47 -4.52
CA ILE A 62 8.95 5.38 -5.24
C ILE A 62 10.36 5.30 -4.66
N GLN A 63 10.50 5.32 -3.34
CA GLN A 63 11.81 5.21 -2.69
C GLN A 63 12.51 3.87 -3.03
N LYS A 64 11.74 2.78 -3.01
CA LYS A 64 12.25 1.44 -3.38
C LYS A 64 12.68 1.37 -4.84
N GLU A 65 11.87 1.88 -5.77
CA GLU A 65 12.19 1.91 -7.20
C GLU A 65 13.44 2.74 -7.50
N VAL A 66 13.58 3.91 -6.87
CA VAL A 66 14.80 4.74 -6.98
C VAL A 66 16.03 3.98 -6.45
N GLY A 67 15.87 3.29 -5.32
CA GLY A 67 16.92 2.44 -4.74
C GLY A 67 17.35 1.31 -5.67
N ILE A 68 16.39 0.62 -6.31
CA ILE A 68 16.66 -0.44 -7.27
C ILE A 68 17.39 0.11 -8.50
N VAL A 69 16.93 1.22 -9.07
CA VAL A 69 17.61 1.82 -10.23
C VAL A 69 19.03 2.21 -9.86
N TRP A 70 19.23 2.90 -8.74
CA TRP A 70 20.56 3.24 -8.24
C TRP A 70 21.44 2.00 -8.05
N TYR A 71 20.90 0.95 -7.45
CA TYR A 71 21.61 -0.30 -7.21
C TYR A 71 22.05 -0.97 -8.53
N MET A 72 21.21 -0.94 -9.55
CA MET A 72 21.52 -1.53 -10.86
C MET A 72 22.46 -0.67 -11.69
N THR A 73 22.35 0.67 -11.59
CA THR A 73 23.09 1.63 -12.42
C THR A 73 24.20 2.37 -11.67
N MET A 74 24.74 1.80 -10.59
CA MET A 74 25.83 2.45 -9.85
C MET A 74 27.00 2.82 -10.77
N PRO A 75 27.56 4.04 -10.65
CA PRO A 75 28.75 4.41 -11.39
C PRO A 75 29.95 3.57 -10.93
N GLU A 76 30.99 3.52 -11.76
CA GLU A 76 32.24 2.85 -11.41
C GLU A 76 32.81 3.40 -10.09
N GLY A 77 33.09 2.49 -9.15
CA GLY A 77 33.55 2.87 -7.80
C GLY A 77 33.48 1.72 -6.82
N GLU A 78 33.80 2.00 -5.55
CA GLU A 78 33.85 1.00 -4.48
C GLU A 78 32.52 0.28 -4.28
N HIS A 79 31.40 1.03 -4.26
CA HIS A 79 30.07 0.45 -4.10
C HIS A 79 29.68 -0.49 -5.24
N GLN A 80 30.01 -0.13 -6.48
CA GLN A 80 29.77 -0.96 -7.65
C GLN A 80 30.61 -2.25 -7.58
N GLN A 81 31.88 -2.16 -7.20
CA GLN A 81 32.76 -3.32 -7.04
C GLN A 81 32.27 -4.25 -5.92
N MET A 82 31.77 -3.69 -4.82
CA MET A 82 31.21 -4.45 -3.70
C MET A 82 29.96 -5.21 -4.13
N ARG A 83 28.99 -4.53 -4.76
CA ARG A 83 27.79 -5.15 -5.34
C ARG A 83 28.17 -6.32 -6.25
N ASP A 84 29.03 -6.05 -7.22
CA ASP A 84 29.47 -7.03 -8.22
C ASP A 84 30.17 -8.24 -7.59
N LYS A 85 31.01 -8.02 -6.58
CA LYS A 85 31.68 -9.10 -5.83
C LYS A 85 30.66 -9.98 -5.11
N THR A 86 29.68 -9.38 -4.44
CA THR A 86 28.59 -10.10 -3.75
C THR A 86 27.77 -10.93 -4.74
N MET A 87 27.39 -10.35 -5.88
CA MET A 87 26.61 -11.04 -6.92
C MET A 87 27.39 -12.23 -7.52
N ARG A 88 28.69 -12.06 -7.78
CA ARG A 88 29.57 -13.15 -8.24
C ARG A 88 29.71 -14.25 -7.20
N ALA A 89 29.91 -13.89 -5.93
CA ALA A 89 30.01 -14.86 -4.84
C ALA A 89 28.74 -15.71 -4.70
N LYS A 90 27.54 -15.10 -4.77
CA LYS A 90 26.26 -15.84 -4.74
C LYS A 90 26.14 -16.80 -5.92
N ARG A 91 26.45 -16.35 -7.14
CA ARG A 91 26.45 -17.20 -8.33
C ARG A 91 27.40 -18.39 -8.18
N ASP A 92 28.63 -18.15 -7.73
CA ASP A 92 29.65 -19.20 -7.62
C ASP A 92 29.31 -20.23 -6.51
N ALA A 93 28.53 -19.80 -5.50
CA ALA A 93 27.95 -20.68 -4.49
C ALA A 93 26.65 -21.39 -4.96
N GLY A 94 26.17 -21.13 -6.18
CA GLY A 94 24.90 -21.67 -6.69
C GLY A 94 23.66 -21.10 -6.01
N LEU A 95 23.78 -19.97 -5.31
CA LEU A 95 22.69 -19.31 -4.60
C LEU A 95 21.97 -18.29 -5.49
N GLY A 96 20.66 -18.16 -5.29
CA GLY A 96 19.88 -17.08 -5.88
C GLY A 96 20.34 -15.71 -5.37
N ILE A 97 20.25 -14.67 -6.19
CA ILE A 97 20.61 -13.29 -5.81
C ILE A 97 19.81 -12.80 -4.60
N LEU A 98 18.56 -13.23 -4.48
CA LEU A 98 17.64 -12.91 -3.38
C LEU A 98 17.69 -13.94 -2.25
N GLN A 99 18.49 -14.99 -2.41
CA GLN A 99 18.65 -15.99 -1.38
C GLN A 99 19.57 -15.44 -0.27
N ALA A 100 19.24 -15.78 0.97
CA ALA A 100 20.12 -15.54 2.10
C ALA A 100 21.46 -16.27 1.88
N SER A 101 22.55 -15.61 2.22
CA SER A 101 23.91 -16.16 2.11
C SER A 101 24.42 -16.77 3.43
N ASP A 102 23.66 -16.60 4.51
CA ASP A 102 23.93 -17.07 5.86
C ASP A 102 22.80 -18.00 6.35
N GLU A 103 22.84 -18.38 7.62
CA GLU A 103 21.77 -19.19 8.25
C GLU A 103 20.46 -18.39 8.45
N SER A 104 20.38 -17.13 8.00
CA SER A 104 19.13 -16.38 8.08
C SER A 104 18.10 -16.97 7.13
N GLU A 105 16.84 -16.99 7.57
CA GLU A 105 15.75 -17.54 6.76
C GLU A 105 15.49 -16.67 5.51
N GLU A 106 15.77 -15.36 5.57
CA GLU A 106 15.43 -14.42 4.50
C GLU A 106 16.42 -13.27 4.36
N SER A 107 16.80 -12.97 3.12
CA SER A 107 17.61 -11.80 2.80
C SER A 107 16.80 -10.49 2.94
N PRO A 108 17.44 -9.35 3.28
CA PRO A 108 16.77 -8.05 3.30
C PRO A 108 16.08 -7.71 1.97
N GLU A 109 16.71 -8.04 0.84
CA GLU A 109 16.17 -7.80 -0.50
C GLU A 109 14.89 -8.62 -0.74
N TRP A 110 14.82 -9.86 -0.22
CA TRP A 110 13.62 -10.68 -0.33
C TRP A 110 12.47 -10.11 0.49
N LYS A 111 12.74 -9.55 1.67
CA LYS A 111 11.72 -8.87 2.48
C LYS A 111 11.12 -7.67 1.75
N GLU A 112 11.97 -6.82 1.15
CA GLU A 112 11.50 -5.67 0.37
C GLU A 112 10.64 -6.08 -0.83
N ILE A 113 11.03 -7.15 -1.53
CA ILE A 113 10.24 -7.70 -2.65
C ILE A 113 8.88 -8.17 -2.15
N LYS A 114 8.81 -8.93 -1.05
CA LYS A 114 7.52 -9.35 -0.49
C LYS A 114 6.65 -8.16 -0.11
N GLU A 115 7.22 -7.14 0.53
CA GLU A 115 6.45 -5.93 0.89
C GLU A 115 5.85 -5.21 -0.33
N VAL A 116 6.53 -5.22 -1.48
CA VAL A 116 6.02 -4.57 -2.69
C VAL A 116 4.99 -5.43 -3.41
N PHE A 117 5.28 -6.72 -3.58
CA PHE A 117 4.49 -7.63 -4.43
C PHE A 117 3.38 -8.38 -3.71
N ALA A 118 3.45 -8.52 -2.38
CA ALA A 118 2.39 -9.14 -1.57
C ALA A 118 1.40 -8.12 -1.00
N TYR A 119 1.45 -6.87 -1.45
CA TYR A 119 0.53 -5.82 -1.02
C TYR A 119 -0.89 -6.09 -1.54
N ASP A 120 -1.86 -6.18 -0.62
CA ASP A 120 -3.28 -6.35 -0.94
C ASP A 120 -4.02 -5.02 -0.71
N ALA A 121 -4.32 -4.33 -1.81
CA ALA A 121 -5.02 -3.06 -1.77
C ALA A 121 -6.46 -3.17 -1.24
N GLU A 122 -7.14 -4.30 -1.48
CA GLU A 122 -8.51 -4.47 -1.03
C GLU A 122 -8.56 -4.74 0.48
N ASP A 123 -7.62 -5.55 1.00
CA ASP A 123 -7.52 -5.83 2.43
C ASP A 123 -7.23 -4.56 3.24
N GLU A 124 -6.31 -3.71 2.77
CA GLU A 124 -5.99 -2.43 3.42
C GLU A 124 -7.21 -1.49 3.48
N ALA A 125 -8.01 -1.45 2.42
CA ALA A 125 -9.24 -0.67 2.38
C ALA A 125 -10.33 -1.23 3.32
N ASP A 126 -10.45 -2.56 3.41
CA ASP A 126 -11.36 -3.23 4.36
C ASP A 126 -10.93 -3.02 5.81
N ASN A 127 -9.64 -3.14 6.10
CA ASN A 127 -9.08 -2.87 7.43
C ASN A 127 -9.40 -1.44 7.87
N TRP A 128 -9.17 -0.45 6.99
CA TRP A 128 -9.56 0.93 7.29
C TRP A 128 -11.06 1.09 7.54
N TRP A 129 -11.91 0.41 6.74
CA TRP A 129 -13.35 0.45 6.93
C TRP A 129 -13.78 -0.14 8.28
N VAL A 130 -13.20 -1.27 8.68
CA VAL A 130 -13.50 -1.92 9.97
C VAL A 130 -13.05 -1.04 11.14
N GLU A 131 -11.86 -0.47 11.06
CA GLU A 131 -11.28 0.36 12.13
C GLU A 131 -11.98 1.71 12.28
N TRP A 132 -12.15 2.44 11.17
CA TRP A 132 -12.55 3.85 11.20
C TRP A 132 -13.96 4.07 10.63
N GLY A 133 -14.29 3.38 9.54
CA GLY A 133 -15.57 3.49 8.87
C GLY A 133 -16.76 3.03 9.72
N MET A 134 -16.71 1.79 10.22
CA MET A 134 -17.74 1.25 11.10
C MET A 134 -17.84 2.00 12.43
N LEU A 135 -16.71 2.48 12.97
CA LEU A 135 -16.70 3.27 14.20
C LEU A 135 -17.48 4.58 14.02
N ARG A 136 -17.26 5.27 12.89
CA ARG A 136 -18.01 6.49 12.52
C ARG A 136 -19.51 6.20 12.40
N GLU A 137 -19.90 5.13 11.71
CA GLU A 137 -21.32 4.79 11.56
C GLU A 137 -21.99 4.40 12.89
N ARG A 138 -21.31 3.62 13.74
CA ARG A 138 -21.81 3.27 15.08
C ARG A 138 -21.99 4.51 15.95
N SER A 139 -21.07 5.47 15.89
CA SER A 139 -21.20 6.74 16.63
C SER A 139 -22.42 7.56 16.21
N ARG A 140 -22.96 7.31 15.01
CA ARG A 140 -24.19 7.95 14.49
C ARG A 140 -25.45 7.13 14.77
N GLY A 141 -25.33 5.99 15.46
CA GLY A 141 -26.45 5.10 15.79
C GLY A 141 -26.84 4.14 14.65
N VAL A 142 -26.02 4.01 13.60
CA VAL A 142 -26.26 3.08 12.50
C VAL A 142 -25.59 1.75 12.83
N ASP A 143 -26.39 0.67 12.98
CA ASP A 143 -25.82 -0.67 13.12
C ASP A 143 -25.45 -1.24 11.74
N VAL A 144 -24.15 -1.19 11.49
CA VAL A 144 -23.52 -1.68 10.28
C VAL A 144 -23.40 -3.21 10.25
N SER A 145 -23.61 -3.90 11.39
CA SER A 145 -23.45 -5.36 11.49
C SER A 145 -24.61 -6.14 10.87
N LEU A 146 -25.80 -5.53 10.74
CA LEU A 146 -27.02 -6.19 10.25
C LEU A 146 -27.80 -5.39 9.19
N GLY A 147 -27.35 -4.19 8.82
CA GLY A 147 -28.09 -3.36 7.85
C GLY A 147 -29.43 -2.82 8.36
N ILE A 148 -29.66 -2.87 9.67
CA ILE A 148 -30.86 -2.35 10.33
C ILE A 148 -30.43 -1.14 11.18
N PRO A 149 -30.99 0.06 10.98
CA PRO A 149 -30.69 1.19 11.83
C PRO A 149 -31.24 0.96 13.26
N ILE A 150 -30.41 1.17 14.28
CA ILE A 150 -30.86 1.14 15.68
C ILE A 150 -31.67 2.41 15.92
N GLN A 151 -32.98 2.26 16.11
CA GLN A 151 -33.82 3.32 16.67
C GLN A 151 -33.41 3.50 18.13
N VAL A 152 -32.51 4.45 18.41
CA VAL A 152 -32.26 4.89 19.78
C VAL A 152 -33.44 5.75 20.21
N GLU A 153 -34.47 5.11 20.76
CA GLU A 153 -35.61 5.80 21.36
C GLU A 153 -35.08 6.62 22.56
N ARG A 154 -34.97 7.94 22.38
CA ARG A 154 -34.70 8.85 23.50
C ARG A 154 -35.94 8.85 24.38
N THR A 155 -35.95 8.02 25.42
CA THR A 155 -36.88 8.18 26.53
C THR A 155 -36.55 9.52 27.20
N ILE A 156 -37.31 10.56 26.89
CA ILE A 156 -37.35 11.79 27.66
C ILE A 156 -38.04 11.42 28.97
N LEU A 157 -37.25 11.26 30.04
CA LEU A 157 -37.78 11.20 31.39
C LEU A 157 -38.16 12.62 31.81
N ASN A 158 -39.47 12.85 31.94
CA ASN A 158 -40.04 14.02 32.62
C ASN A 158 -39.84 13.92 34.13
#